data_AF-A0A522Z5L6-F1
#
_entry.id   AF-A0A522Z5L6-F1
#
_cell.length_a   1.000
_cell.length_b   1.000
_cell.length_c   1.000
_cell.angle_alpha   90.00
_cell.angle_beta   90.00
_cell.angle_gamma   90.00
#
_symmetry.space_group_name_H-M   'P 1'
#
loop_
_entity.id
_entity.type
_entity.pdbx_description
1 polymer ?
#
loop_
_entity_poly.entity_id
_entity_poly.type
_entity_poly.pdbx_seq_one_letter_code
_entity_poly.pdbx_strand_id
1 'polypeptide(L)'
;MPDQTGKEGASLERRLVELAWTNPAFAALLQKDPRGALAVIGVEVSPGVKIDVRQQRRDTLYFVIPPLAAKPEDADTVINQMDLWQSGELFCWMMPQALKLELLRMRQSFRSNNP
;
A
#
# COMPACT_ATOMS: atom_id res chain seq x y z
N MET A 1 -20.82 0.79 -19.38
CA MET A 1 -19.64 0.50 -20.23
C MET A 1 -18.42 0.73 -19.38
N PRO A 2 -17.50 -0.25 -19.21
CA PRO A 2 -16.22 0.05 -18.59
C PRO A 2 -15.31 0.70 -19.63
N ASP A 3 -14.78 1.86 -19.26
CA ASP A 3 -13.72 2.58 -19.96
C ASP A 3 -12.50 1.66 -20.16
N GLN A 4 -12.17 1.39 -21.43
CA GLN A 4 -11.05 0.57 -21.89
C GLN A 4 -9.81 1.40 -22.25
N THR A 5 -9.54 2.50 -21.55
CA THR A 5 -8.34 3.31 -21.82
C THR A 5 -7.53 3.62 -20.57
N GLY A 6 -6.72 2.63 -20.14
CA GLY A 6 -5.57 2.86 -19.27
C GLY A 6 -4.41 2.00 -19.74
N LYS A 7 -3.38 2.62 -20.33
CA LYS A 7 -2.14 1.96 -20.79
C LYS A 7 -1.71 0.82 -19.85
N GLU A 8 -1.37 -0.33 -20.43
CA GLU A 8 -0.72 -1.49 -19.80
C GLU A 8 0.69 -1.14 -19.26
N GLY A 9 0.77 -0.20 -18.33
CA GLY A 9 1.92 -0.03 -17.45
C GLY A 9 1.76 -0.94 -16.23
N ALA A 10 2.87 -1.50 -15.73
CA ALA A 10 2.83 -2.18 -14.44
C ALA A 10 2.25 -1.24 -13.37
N SER A 11 1.26 -1.67 -12.60
CA SER A 11 0.84 -0.91 -11.42
C SER A 11 1.83 -1.14 -10.28
N LEU A 12 1.90 -0.18 -9.35
CA LEU A 12 2.68 -0.33 -8.12
C LEU A 12 2.32 -1.65 -7.41
N GLU A 13 1.03 -1.92 -7.26
CA GLU A 13 0.52 -3.11 -6.59
C GLU A 13 0.98 -4.40 -7.29
N ARG A 14 0.88 -4.45 -8.63
CA ARG A 14 1.30 -5.65 -9.39
C ARG A 14 2.79 -5.89 -9.23
N ARG A 15 3.60 -4.83 -9.29
CA ARG A 15 5.05 -4.93 -9.12
C ARG A 15 5.44 -5.40 -7.72
N LEU A 16 4.74 -4.90 -6.68
CA LEU A 16 4.95 -5.34 -5.30
C LEU A 16 4.59 -6.81 -5.11
N VAL A 17 3.46 -7.28 -5.64
CA VAL A 17 3.08 -8.70 -5.58
C VAL A 17 4.14 -9.57 -6.26
N GLU A 18 4.52 -9.22 -7.48
CA GLU A 18 5.53 -9.97 -8.24
C GLU A 18 6.84 -10.09 -7.47
N LEU A 19 7.43 -8.96 -7.04
CA LEU A 19 8.72 -8.96 -6.35
C LEU A 19 8.66 -9.62 -4.97
N ALA A 20 7.59 -9.42 -4.20
CA ALA A 20 7.45 -10.04 -2.88
C ALA A 20 7.39 -11.57 -2.95
N TRP A 21 6.90 -12.15 -4.05
CA TRP A 21 6.82 -13.60 -4.22
C TRP A 21 7.99 -14.21 -5.00
N THR A 22 8.61 -13.46 -5.91
CA THR A 22 9.66 -13.98 -6.79
C THR A 22 11.09 -13.60 -6.37
N ASN A 23 11.25 -12.60 -5.49
CA ASN A 23 12.55 -12.14 -5.03
C ASN A 23 12.63 -12.19 -3.48
N PRO A 24 13.26 -13.24 -2.91
CA PRO A 24 13.38 -13.40 -1.47
C PRO A 24 14.13 -12.26 -0.75
N ALA A 25 15.14 -11.67 -1.41
CA ALA A 25 15.90 -10.56 -0.82
C ALA A 25 15.04 -9.30 -0.74
N PHE A 26 14.23 -9.02 -1.77
CA PHE A 26 13.26 -7.94 -1.76
C PHE A 26 12.18 -8.16 -0.70
N ALA A 27 11.64 -9.39 -0.60
CA ALA A 27 10.63 -9.72 0.42
C ALA A 27 11.16 -9.51 1.85
N ALA A 28 12.41 -9.92 2.13
CA ALA A 28 13.05 -9.70 3.41
C ALA A 28 13.27 -8.20 3.69
N LEU A 29 13.70 -7.43 2.69
CA LEU A 29 13.84 -5.98 2.81
C LEU A 29 12.48 -5.31 3.07
N LEU A 30 11.44 -5.70 2.34
CA LEU A 30 10.09 -5.15 2.46
C LEU A 30 9.49 -5.37 3.86
N GLN A 31 9.84 -6.46 4.54
CA GLN A 31 9.43 -6.71 5.93
C GLN A 31 10.25 -5.91 6.96
N LYS A 32 11.54 -5.66 6.69
CA LYS A 32 12.45 -5.00 7.64
C LYS A 32 12.47 -3.48 7.51
N ASP A 33 12.48 -3.00 6.27
CA ASP A 33 12.51 -1.60 5.87
C ASP A 33 11.61 -1.40 4.64
N PRO A 34 10.28 -1.27 4.84
CA PRO A 34 9.34 -1.05 3.75
C PRO A 34 9.68 0.20 2.93
N ARG A 35 10.17 1.27 3.56
CA ARG A 35 10.51 2.52 2.89
C ARG A 35 11.71 2.33 1.96
N GLY A 36 12.76 1.66 2.42
CA GLY A 36 13.90 1.31 1.59
C GLY A 36 13.52 0.40 0.43
N ALA A 37 12.69 -0.62 0.67
CA ALA A 37 12.19 -1.50 -0.39
C ALA A 37 11.37 -0.76 -1.45
N LEU A 38 10.47 0.14 -1.02
CA LEU A 38 9.67 0.98 -1.92
C LEU A 38 10.55 1.92 -2.76
N ALA A 39 11.58 2.51 -2.17
CA ALA A 39 12.52 3.36 -2.90
C ALA A 39 13.28 2.61 -4.02
N VAL A 40 13.64 1.33 -3.80
CA VAL A 40 14.29 0.49 -4.82
C VAL A 40 13.47 0.36 -6.10
N ILE A 41 12.14 0.42 -6.00
CA ILE A 41 11.23 0.34 -7.16
C ILE A 41 10.72 1.70 -7.62
N GLY A 42 11.34 2.80 -7.17
CA GLY A 42 11.01 4.15 -7.58
C GLY A 42 9.78 4.74 -6.89
N VAL A 43 9.36 4.20 -5.74
CA VAL A 43 8.27 4.78 -4.94
C VAL A 43 8.84 5.73 -3.91
N GLU A 44 8.28 6.93 -3.88
CA GLU A 44 8.59 7.93 -2.86
C GLU A 44 7.53 7.93 -1.76
N VAL A 45 8.00 8.07 -0.52
CA VAL A 45 7.15 8.15 0.67
C VAL A 45 7.54 9.41 1.44
N SER A 46 6.57 10.23 1.81
CA SER A 46 6.79 11.47 2.55
C SER A 46 7.47 11.21 3.91
N PRO A 47 8.30 12.14 4.40
CA PRO A 47 8.86 12.05 5.75
C PRO A 47 7.75 11.93 6.82
N GLY A 48 8.01 11.17 7.89
CA GLY A 48 7.05 10.98 8.99
C GLY A 48 5.94 9.94 8.75
N VAL A 49 5.71 9.53 7.50
CA VAL A 49 4.77 8.43 7.19
C VAL A 49 5.39 7.10 7.58
N LYS A 50 4.71 6.37 8.49
CA LYS A 50 5.05 5.00 8.85
C LYS A 50 4.29 4.04 7.94
N ILE A 51 4.98 3.03 7.44
CA ILE A 51 4.42 1.98 6.59
C ILE A 51 4.70 0.64 7.26
N ASP A 52 3.66 -0.16 7.41
CA ASP A 52 3.78 -1.58 7.74
C ASP A 52 3.24 -2.39 6.56
N VAL A 53 4.04 -3.34 6.08
CA VAL A 53 3.68 -4.20 4.95
C VAL A 53 3.64 -5.63 5.42
N ARG A 54 2.48 -6.27 5.27
CA ARG A 54 2.28 -7.68 5.57
C ARG A 54 2.00 -8.44 4.28
N GLN A 55 2.91 -9.35 3.90
CA GLN A 55 2.65 -10.28 2.79
C GLN A 55 1.64 -11.31 3.25
N GLN A 56 0.45 -11.33 2.65
CA GLN A 56 -0.63 -12.25 2.99
C GLN A 56 -0.29 -13.68 2.59
N ARG A 57 -0.48 -14.65 3.50
CA ARG A 57 -0.28 -16.08 3.26
C ARG A 57 -1.57 -16.87 3.42
N ARG A 58 -1.69 -17.97 2.66
CA ARG A 58 -2.90 -18.81 2.61
C ARG A 58 -3.25 -19.49 3.94
N ASP A 59 -2.26 -19.68 4.79
CA ASP A 59 -2.33 -20.35 6.08
C ASP A 59 -2.43 -19.37 7.28
N THR A 60 -2.50 -18.06 7.00
CA THR A 60 -2.38 -17.03 8.03
C THR A 60 -3.63 -16.16 8.05
N LEU A 61 -4.28 -16.06 9.22
CA LEU A 61 -5.35 -15.10 9.47
C LEU A 61 -4.72 -13.75 9.86
N TYR A 62 -5.08 -12.68 9.14
CA TYR A 62 -4.63 -11.32 9.43
C TYR A 62 -5.78 -10.56 10.08
N PHE A 63 -5.52 -9.97 11.24
CA PHE A 63 -6.50 -9.19 11.99
C PHE A 63 -5.85 -7.88 12.45
N VAL A 64 -6.50 -6.75 12.16
CA VAL A 64 -6.03 -5.42 12.57
C VAL A 64 -7.10 -4.78 13.43
N ILE A 65 -6.69 -4.34 14.61
CA ILE A 65 -7.56 -3.67 15.57
C ILE A 65 -7.37 -2.16 15.37
N PRO A 66 -8.44 -1.38 15.10
CA PRO A 66 -8.31 0.06 14.98
C PRO A 66 -7.87 0.68 16.32
N PRO A 67 -7.25 1.87 16.29
CA PRO A 67 -7.04 2.69 17.47
C PRO A 67 -8.34 2.88 18.27
N LEU A 68 -8.24 2.77 19.58
CA LEU A 68 -9.33 3.07 20.49
C LEU A 68 -9.61 4.58 20.48
N ALA A 69 -10.85 4.97 20.19
CA ALA A 69 -11.32 6.33 20.43
C ALA A 69 -11.57 6.51 21.94
N ALA A 70 -10.56 7.00 22.66
CA ALA A 70 -10.64 7.20 24.11
C ALA A 70 -11.55 8.38 24.47
N LYS A 71 -11.71 9.33 23.55
CA LYS A 71 -12.60 10.49 23.70
C LYS A 71 -13.59 10.58 22.52
N PRO A 72 -14.76 11.23 22.71
CA PRO A 72 -15.75 11.40 21.65
C PRO A 72 -15.19 12.06 20.38
N GLU A 73 -14.34 13.08 20.52
CA GLU A 73 -13.70 13.78 19.39
C GLU A 73 -12.75 12.90 18.56
N ASP A 74 -12.21 11.83 19.16
CA ASP A 74 -11.36 10.87 18.45
C ASP A 74 -12.20 9.97 17.52
N ALA A 75 -13.49 9.76 17.86
CA ALA A 75 -14.40 8.95 17.05
C ALA A 75 -14.82 9.65 15.75
N ASP A 76 -14.77 10.98 15.71
CA ASP A 76 -15.06 11.78 14.52
C ASP A 76 -13.90 11.75 13.50
N THR A 77 -12.72 11.27 13.90
CA THR A 77 -11.60 11.05 12.99
C THR A 77 -11.80 9.73 12.25
N VAL A 78 -12.03 9.77 10.93
CA VAL A 78 -12.17 8.53 10.13
C VAL A 78 -10.85 7.76 10.13
N ILE A 79 -10.79 6.70 10.94
CA ILE A 79 -9.57 5.93 11.17
C ILE A 79 -9.30 4.90 10.08
N ASN A 80 -10.34 4.30 9.51
CA ASN A 80 -10.19 3.18 8.58
C ASN A 80 -10.79 3.51 7.23
N GLN A 81 -9.91 3.81 6.27
CA GLN A 81 -10.21 3.57 4.87
C GLN A 81 -9.57 2.25 4.48
N MET A 82 -10.42 1.29 4.12
CA MET A 82 -10.01 0.13 3.35
C MET A 82 -10.15 0.51 1.88
N ASP A 83 -9.02 0.63 1.19
CA ASP A 83 -9.02 0.88 -0.24
C ASP A 83 -8.85 -0.44 -0.99
N LEU A 84 -9.93 -0.84 -1.66
CA LEU A 84 -9.97 -1.97 -2.59
C LEU A 84 -10.12 -1.47 -4.04
N TRP A 85 -9.63 -0.28 -4.37
CA TRP A 85 -9.84 0.32 -5.69
C TRP A 85 -8.76 -0.11 -6.69
N GLN A 86 -9.22 -0.55 -7.87
CA GLN A 86 -8.46 -1.06 -9.03
C GLN A 86 -7.52 -2.28 -8.81
N SER A 87 -7.46 -2.83 -7.61
CA SER A 87 -6.66 -4.03 -7.29
C SER A 87 -7.44 -5.04 -6.46
N GLY A 88 -8.74 -5.17 -6.71
CA GLY A 88 -9.64 -6.11 -6.04
C GLY A 88 -9.22 -7.59 -6.07
N GLU A 89 -8.16 -7.93 -6.81
CA GLU A 89 -7.60 -9.29 -6.88
C GLU A 89 -6.21 -9.43 -6.24
N LEU A 90 -5.51 -8.35 -5.87
CA LEU A 90 -4.07 -8.40 -5.56
C LEU A 90 -3.66 -7.89 -4.18
N PHE A 91 -4.30 -6.84 -3.63
CA PHE A 91 -3.85 -6.20 -2.39
C PHE A 91 -4.98 -5.57 -1.57
N CYS A 92 -4.72 -5.38 -0.27
CA CYS A 92 -5.58 -4.62 0.63
C CYS A 92 -4.76 -3.51 1.31
N TRP A 93 -5.15 -2.25 1.10
CA TRP A 93 -4.59 -1.12 1.85
C TRP A 93 -5.48 -0.82 3.06
N MET A 94 -4.87 -0.75 4.24
CA MET A 94 -5.50 -0.26 5.46
C MET A 94 -4.77 1.01 5.90
N MET A 95 -5.47 2.13 6.00
CA MET A 95 -4.86 3.41 6.40
C MET A 95 -5.87 4.38 7.01
N PRO A 96 -5.41 5.34 7.83
CA PRO A 96 -6.16 6.55 8.14
C PRO A 96 -6.58 7.30 6.87
N GLN A 97 -7.79 7.84 6.86
CA GLN A 97 -8.27 8.63 5.72
C GLN A 97 -7.32 9.78 5.35
N ALA A 98 -6.69 10.40 6.36
CA ALA A 98 -5.72 11.47 6.16
C ALA A 98 -4.52 11.07 5.28
N LEU A 99 -4.18 9.77 5.23
CA LEU A 99 -3.07 9.25 4.41
C LEU A 99 -3.49 8.87 2.98
N LYS A 100 -4.75 9.08 2.60
CA LYS A 100 -5.22 8.77 1.24
C LYS A 100 -4.43 9.50 0.15
N LEU A 101 -4.15 10.78 0.38
CA LEU A 101 -3.34 11.57 -0.56
C LEU A 101 -1.92 11.04 -0.69
N GLU A 102 -1.37 10.47 0.39
CA GLU A 102 -0.05 9.86 0.36
C GLU A 102 -0.03 8.61 -0.54
N LEU A 103 -1.03 7.74 -0.42
CA LEU A 103 -1.15 6.57 -1.31
C LEU A 103 -1.22 6.98 -2.79
N LEU A 104 -1.94 8.07 -3.11
CA LEU A 104 -2.01 8.58 -4.47
C LEU A 104 -0.66 9.11 -4.96
N ARG A 105 0.11 9.80 -4.10
CA ARG A 105 1.48 10.23 -4.42
C ARG A 105 2.41 9.05 -4.65
N MET A 106 2.34 8.01 -3.81
CA MET A 106 3.13 6.79 -4.00
C MET A 106 2.87 6.16 -5.39
N ARG A 107 1.60 5.99 -5.76
CA ARG A 107 1.20 5.48 -7.09
C ARG A 107 1.68 6.39 -8.22
N GLN A 108 1.61 7.71 -8.03
CA GLN A 108 2.10 8.67 -9.02
C GLN A 108 3.61 8.59 -9.19
N SER A 109 4.38 8.59 -8.10
CA SER A 109 5.85 8.49 -8.11
C SER A 109 6.32 7.23 -8.83
N PHE A 110 5.69 6.08 -8.55
CA PHE A 110 5.99 4.84 -9.25
C PHE A 110 5.83 4.98 -10.77
N ARG A 111 4.70 5.53 -11.24
CA ARG A 111 4.46 5.73 -12.69
C ARG A 111 5.43 6.73 -13.30
N SER A 112 5.74 7.82 -12.60
CA SER A 112 6.67 8.84 -13.08
C SER A 112 8.10 8.32 -13.19
N ASN A 113 8.50 7.42 -12.29
CA ASN A 113 9.85 6.87 -12.22
C ASN A 113 10.02 5.57 -13.04
N ASN A 114 8.94 5.02 -13.60
CA ASN A 114 8.92 3.83 -14.45
C ASN A 114 8.06 4.07 -15.71
N PRO A 115 8.56 4.82 -16.71
CA PRO A 115 7.81 5.26 -17.90
C PRO A 115 7.50 4.14 -18.91
#